data_AF-A0A350RG50-F1
#
_entry.id   AF-A0A350RG50-F1
#
_cell.length_a   1.000
_cell.length_b   1.000
_cell.length_c   1.000
_cell.angle_alpha   90.00
_cell.angle_beta   90.00
_cell.angle_gamma   90.00
#
_symmetry.space_group_name_H-M   'P 1'
#
loop_
_entity.id
_entity.type
_entity.pdbx_description
1 polymer ?
#
loop_
_entity_poly.entity_id
_entity_poly.type
_entity_poly.pdbx_seq_one_letter_code
_entity_poly.pdbx_strand_id
1 'polypeptide(L)'
;MLRASSEAISSEINIERLEAGAEVENGELLVRFAESAVRGDSDLSKVRQELESKMGVHGVIEAAATISAFEGLNRIADVTGIQLDAGLADESADFRASLGLDAYSGDASTELQGTAGRANDVLGIFS
;
A
#
# COMPACT_ATOMS: atom_id res chain seq x y z
N MET A 1 1.60 5.43 -1.21
CA MET A 1 0.21 5.89 -1.09
C MET A 1 -0.08 6.59 0.24
N LEU A 2 0.23 6.02 1.41
CA LEU A 2 -0.07 6.68 2.70
C LEU A 2 0.86 7.88 3.03
N ARG A 3 2.14 7.82 2.66
CA ARG A 3 3.11 8.92 2.88
C ARG A 3 2.77 10.21 2.12
N ALA A 4 2.30 10.09 0.88
CA ALA A 4 1.88 11.25 0.07
C ALA A 4 0.53 11.84 0.52
N SER A 5 -0.34 11.02 1.13
CA SER A 5 -1.61 11.50 1.69
C SER A 5 -1.42 12.28 3.00
N SER A 6 -0.32 12.08 3.71
CA SER A 6 0.02 12.79 4.96
C SER A 6 0.54 14.22 4.75
N GLU A 7 1.08 14.56 3.57
CA GLU A 7 1.52 15.93 3.29
C GLU A 7 0.35 16.88 2.97
N ALA A 8 -0.78 16.34 2.49
CA ALA A 8 -1.99 17.11 2.20
C ALA A 8 -2.87 17.35 3.46
N ILE A 9 -2.70 16.53 4.48
CA ILE A 9 -3.45 16.60 5.74
C ILE A 9 -2.40 16.58 6.84
N SER A 10 -2.04 17.75 7.36
CA SER A 10 -1.05 17.94 8.45
C SER A 10 -1.43 17.14 9.70
N SER A 11 -1.17 15.84 9.66
CA SER A 11 -1.50 14.85 10.67
C SER A 11 -0.27 13.98 10.84
N GLU A 12 0.32 14.09 12.02
CA GLU A 12 1.48 13.35 12.44
C GLU A 12 1.07 11.88 12.64
N ILE A 13 1.32 11.05 11.62
CA ILE A 13 1.04 9.61 11.69
C ILE A 13 2.10 8.96 12.59
N ASN A 14 1.67 8.51 13.77
CA ASN A 14 2.48 7.69 14.65
C ASN A 14 2.58 6.27 14.07
N ILE A 15 3.69 5.98 13.39
CA ILE A 15 3.96 4.69 12.74
C ILE A 15 3.92 3.53 13.74
N GLU A 16 4.42 3.75 14.97
CA GLU A 16 4.41 2.76 16.06
C GLU A 16 2.99 2.31 16.45
N ARG A 17 2.01 3.23 16.36
CA ARG A 17 0.61 2.96 16.69
C ARG A 17 -0.11 2.20 15.57
N LEU A 18 0.39 2.32 14.33
CA LEU A 18 -0.10 1.56 13.19
C LEU A 18 0.29 0.09 13.29
N GLU A 19 1.50 -0.20 13.79
CA GLU A 19 1.99 -1.57 14.02
C GLU A 19 1.22 -2.27 15.15
N ALA A 20 0.68 -1.53 16.12
CA ALA A 20 -0.10 -2.05 17.24
C ALA A 20 -1.63 -2.10 17.02
N GLY A 21 -2.11 -2.10 15.78
CA GLY A 21 -3.55 -2.26 15.49
C GLY A 21 -4.43 -1.03 15.75
N ALA A 22 -3.83 0.17 15.83
CA ALA A 22 -4.52 1.46 15.74
C ALA A 22 -5.75 1.68 16.67
N GLU A 23 -5.70 1.23 17.93
CA GLU A 23 -6.82 1.32 18.90
C GLU A 23 -8.11 0.58 18.51
N VAL A 24 -8.03 -0.32 17.52
CA VAL A 24 -9.14 -1.21 17.17
C VAL A 24 -9.23 -2.35 18.19
N GLU A 25 -10.44 -2.75 18.56
CA GLU A 25 -10.64 -3.94 19.40
C GLU A 25 -10.00 -5.17 18.74
N ASN A 26 -9.14 -5.88 19.48
CA ASN A 26 -8.34 -7.00 18.98
C ASN A 26 -7.39 -6.61 17.81
N GLY A 27 -7.06 -5.33 17.62
CA GLY A 27 -6.27 -4.83 16.49
C GLY A 27 -4.90 -5.50 16.36
N GLU A 28 -4.15 -5.66 17.45
CA GLU A 28 -2.86 -6.36 17.44
C GLU A 28 -2.98 -7.82 16.96
N LEU A 29 -4.05 -8.51 17.37
CA LEU A 29 -4.31 -9.89 16.96
C LEU A 29 -4.68 -9.98 15.47
N LEU A 30 -5.44 -8.99 14.96
CA LEU A 30 -5.76 -8.88 13.54
C LEU A 30 -4.52 -8.60 12.69
N VAL A 31 -3.62 -7.71 13.15
CA VAL A 31 -2.34 -7.43 12.48
C VAL A 31 -1.48 -8.69 12.44
N ARG A 32 -1.29 -9.38 13.57
CA ARG A 32 -0.53 -10.65 13.62
C ARG A 32 -1.13 -11.72 12.70
N PHE A 33 -2.45 -11.84 12.63
CA PHE A 33 -3.11 -12.77 11.71
C PHE A 33 -2.85 -12.40 10.25
N ALA A 34 -2.94 -11.11 9.90
CA ALA A 34 -2.66 -10.62 8.56
C ALA A 34 -1.21 -10.87 8.14
N GLU A 35 -0.25 -10.54 8.99
CA GLU A 35 1.17 -10.75 8.72
C GLU A 35 1.51 -12.23 8.51
N SER A 36 1.01 -13.10 9.42
CA SER A 36 1.26 -14.53 9.34
C SER A 36 0.58 -15.17 8.13
N ALA A 37 -0.62 -14.69 7.74
CA ALA A 37 -1.32 -15.14 6.55
C ALA A 37 -0.58 -14.77 5.25
N VAL A 38 -0.04 -13.56 5.16
CA VAL A 38 0.75 -13.11 3.99
C VAL A 38 2.09 -13.84 3.92
N ARG A 39 2.77 -14.02 5.06
CA ARG A 39 4.08 -14.70 5.11
C ARG A 39 3.96 -16.21 4.92
N GLY A 40 2.80 -16.79 5.21
CA GLY A 40 2.59 -18.24 5.20
C GLY A 40 3.47 -18.96 6.23
N ASP A 41 3.68 -18.35 7.40
CA ASP A 41 4.60 -18.87 8.42
C ASP A 41 3.91 -19.86 9.39
N SER A 42 4.71 -20.42 10.29
CA SER A 42 4.25 -21.40 11.28
C SER A 42 3.29 -20.84 12.33
N ASP A 43 3.19 -19.52 12.51
CA ASP A 43 2.29 -18.91 13.50
C ASP A 43 0.83 -18.93 13.03
N LEU A 44 0.58 -19.14 11.72
CA LEU A 44 -0.74 -18.94 11.10
C LEU A 44 -1.83 -19.78 11.73
N SER A 45 -1.55 -21.05 12.01
CA SER A 45 -2.53 -21.92 12.65
C SER A 45 -2.85 -21.49 14.08
N LYS A 46 -1.86 -21.00 14.81
CA LYS A 46 -2.01 -20.60 16.21
C LYS A 46 -2.79 -19.29 16.31
N VAL A 47 -2.39 -18.28 15.54
CA VAL A 47 -3.04 -16.96 15.55
C VAL A 47 -4.46 -17.03 14.98
N ARG A 48 -4.74 -17.93 14.02
CA ARG A 48 -6.12 -18.21 13.56
C ARG A 48 -7.00 -18.76 14.69
N GLN A 49 -6.51 -19.73 15.46
CA GLN A 49 -7.26 -20.30 16.59
C GLN A 49 -7.50 -19.25 17.70
N GLU A 50 -6.49 -18.42 17.97
CA GLU A 50 -6.60 -17.32 18.91
C GLU A 50 -7.65 -16.30 18.46
N LEU A 51 -7.64 -15.92 17.18
CA LEU A 51 -8.64 -15.04 16.58
C LEU A 51 -10.06 -15.64 16.63
N GLU A 52 -10.21 -16.94 16.32
CA GLU A 52 -11.50 -17.63 16.43
C GLU A 52 -12.04 -17.63 17.86
N SER A 53 -11.17 -17.81 18.86
CA SER A 53 -11.57 -17.77 20.27
C SER A 53 -12.07 -16.39 20.73
N LYS A 54 -11.60 -15.32 20.09
CA LYS A 54 -11.92 -13.92 20.44
C LYS A 54 -13.09 -13.36 19.65
N MET A 55 -13.16 -13.68 18.36
CA MET A 55 -14.08 -13.06 17.41
C MET A 55 -15.05 -14.05 16.74
N GLY A 56 -14.90 -15.34 17.04
CA GLY A 56 -15.68 -16.41 16.42
C GLY A 56 -15.28 -16.68 14.96
N VAL A 57 -15.87 -17.73 14.41
CA VAL A 57 -15.59 -18.19 13.04
C VAL A 57 -15.91 -17.12 11.99
N HIS A 58 -16.96 -16.32 12.19
CA HIS A 58 -17.33 -15.24 11.26
C HIS A 58 -16.26 -14.14 11.23
N GLY A 59 -15.72 -13.73 12.38
CA GLY A 59 -14.63 -12.75 12.44
C GLY A 59 -13.37 -13.24 11.73
N VAL A 60 -13.03 -14.53 11.85
CA VAL A 60 -11.91 -15.13 11.11
C VAL A 60 -12.14 -15.10 9.59
N ILE A 61 -13.37 -15.40 9.14
CA ILE A 61 -13.73 -15.37 7.72
C ILE A 61 -13.61 -13.94 7.17
N GLU A 62 -14.14 -12.94 7.88
CA GLU A 62 -14.08 -11.54 7.45
C GLU A 62 -12.65 -11.00 7.41
N ALA A 63 -11.84 -11.33 8.42
CA ALA A 63 -10.42 -10.98 8.44
C ALA A 63 -9.67 -11.63 7.27
N ALA A 64 -9.88 -12.93 7.02
CA ALA A 64 -9.25 -13.65 5.92
C ALA A 64 -9.68 -13.12 4.54
N ALA A 65 -10.96 -12.75 4.39
CA ALA A 65 -11.48 -12.13 3.17
C ALA A 65 -10.82 -10.77 2.91
N THR A 66 -10.69 -9.95 3.95
CA THR A 66 -10.01 -8.64 3.88
C THR A 66 -8.56 -8.81 3.45
N ILE A 67 -7.80 -9.70 4.12
CA ILE A 67 -6.40 -9.99 3.79
C ILE A 67 -6.28 -10.43 2.32
N SER A 68 -7.12 -11.37 1.89
CA SER A 68 -7.08 -11.91 0.53
C SER A 68 -7.38 -10.85 -0.53
N ALA A 69 -8.28 -9.91 -0.25
CA ALA A 69 -8.61 -8.82 -1.16
C ALA A 69 -7.40 -7.89 -1.37
N PHE A 70 -6.71 -7.48 -0.30
CA PHE A 70 -5.52 -6.64 -0.40
C PHE A 70 -4.34 -7.36 -1.08
N GLU A 71 -4.11 -8.63 -0.74
CA GLU A 71 -3.05 -9.41 -1.39
C GLU A 71 -3.35 -9.63 -2.88
N GLY A 72 -4.62 -9.83 -3.24
CA GLY A 72 -5.04 -9.87 -4.64
C GLY A 72 -4.75 -8.57 -5.38
N LEU A 73 -5.02 -7.42 -4.76
CA LEU A 73 -4.71 -6.10 -5.33
C LEU A 73 -3.20 -5.88 -5.48
N ASN A 74 -2.39 -6.26 -4.49
CA ASN A 74 -0.93 -6.19 -4.57
C ASN A 74 -0.41 -7.00 -5.76
N ARG A 75 -0.88 -8.24 -5.91
CA ARG A 75 -0.45 -9.10 -7.02
C ARG A 75 -0.89 -8.57 -8.38
N ILE A 76 -2.06 -7.95 -8.48
CA ILE A 76 -2.48 -7.26 -9.70
C ILE A 76 -1.51 -6.11 -9.98
N ALA A 77 -1.24 -5.25 -8.99
CA ALA A 77 -0.32 -4.12 -9.13
C ALA A 77 1.10 -4.55 -9.51
N ASP A 78 1.61 -5.66 -8.97
CA ASP A 78 2.92 -6.20 -9.32
C ASP A 78 2.98 -6.66 -10.78
N VAL A 79 1.88 -7.23 -11.30
CA VAL A 79 1.81 -7.71 -12.69
C VAL A 79 1.54 -6.58 -13.66
N THR A 80 0.70 -5.61 -13.29
CA THR A 80 0.31 -4.49 -14.15
C THR A 80 1.23 -3.29 -14.02
N GLY A 81 2.13 -3.27 -13.05
CA GLY A 81 2.84 -2.08 -12.57
C GLY A 81 1.91 -1.08 -11.86
N ILE A 82 2.47 -0.32 -10.92
CA ILE A 82 1.82 0.89 -10.38
C ILE A 82 2.18 2.04 -11.31
N GLN A 83 1.17 2.63 -11.96
CA GLN A 83 1.35 3.82 -12.79
C GLN A 83 1.96 4.95 -11.94
N LEU A 84 3.10 5.48 -12.36
CA LEU A 84 3.61 6.74 -11.82
C LEU A 84 2.71 7.86 -12.34
N ASP A 85 2.34 8.79 -11.47
CA ASP A 85 1.73 10.03 -11.98
C ASP A 85 2.73 10.77 -12.87
N ALA A 86 2.20 11.58 -13.80
CA ALA A 86 3.04 12.24 -14.81
C ALA A 86 4.12 13.16 -14.21
N GLY A 87 3.89 13.74 -13.03
CA GLY A 87 4.89 14.59 -12.36
C GLY A 87 6.04 13.76 -11.79
N LEU A 88 5.73 12.67 -11.11
CA LEU A 88 6.74 11.77 -10.56
C LEU A 88 7.49 11.00 -11.65
N ALA A 89 6.82 10.67 -12.77
CA ALA A 89 7.43 10.04 -13.93
C ALA A 89 8.50 10.94 -14.57
N ASP A 90 8.25 12.25 -14.66
CA ASP A 90 9.18 13.23 -15.23
C ASP A 90 10.36 13.49 -14.28
N GLU A 91 10.08 13.70 -12.99
CA GLU A 91 11.11 13.97 -11.98
C GLU A 91 12.08 12.80 -11.77
N SER A 92 11.60 11.56 -11.92
CA SER A 92 12.44 10.36 -11.73
C SER A 92 13.03 9.79 -13.03
N ALA A 93 12.85 10.46 -14.17
CA ALA A 93 13.30 9.97 -15.49
C ALA A 93 14.82 9.71 -15.54
N ASP A 94 15.64 10.69 -15.14
CA ASP A 94 17.10 10.55 -15.13
C ASP A 94 17.57 9.43 -14.19
N PHE A 95 16.89 9.24 -13.07
CA PHE A 95 17.19 8.18 -12.11
C PHE A 95 16.86 6.79 -12.68
N ARG A 96 15.69 6.62 -13.31
CA ARG A 96 15.29 5.37 -13.96
C ARG A 96 16.24 4.99 -15.10
N ALA A 97 16.62 5.96 -15.93
CA ALA A 97 17.59 5.76 -17.00
C ALA A 97 18.97 5.35 -16.46
N SER A 98 19.44 6.01 -15.39
CA SER A 98 20.73 5.70 -14.77
C SER A 98 20.80 4.29 -14.16
N LEU A 99 19.67 3.80 -13.65
CA LEU A 99 19.52 2.46 -13.06
C LEU A 99 19.16 1.40 -14.11
N GLY A 100 18.93 1.79 -15.37
CA GLY A 100 18.51 0.90 -16.44
C GLY A 100 17.12 0.31 -16.25
N LEU A 101 16.24 1.00 -15.52
CA LEU A 101 14.89 0.51 -15.20
C LEU A 101 13.98 0.48 -16.43
N ASP A 102 14.27 1.31 -17.43
CA ASP A 102 13.55 1.38 -18.71
C ASP A 102 13.70 0.08 -19.54
N ALA A 103 14.63 -0.81 -19.17
CA ALA A 103 14.86 -2.09 -19.85
C ALA A 103 13.94 -3.23 -19.37
N TYR A 104 13.15 -3.01 -18.31
CA TYR A 104 12.28 -4.03 -17.73
C TYR A 104 10.83 -3.90 -18.22
N SER A 105 10.11 -5.02 -18.27
CA SER A 105 8.73 -5.07 -18.78
C SER A 105 7.71 -4.22 -18.01
N GLY A 106 8.03 -3.84 -16.77
CA GLY A 106 7.19 -2.95 -15.95
C GLY A 106 7.27 -1.47 -16.32
N ASP A 107 8.24 -1.05 -17.15
CA ASP A 107 8.33 0.34 -17.62
C ASP A 107 7.11 0.74 -18.45
N ALA A 108 6.55 -0.20 -19.21
CA ALA A 108 5.34 0.00 -20.03
C ALA A 108 4.09 0.41 -19.20
N SER A 109 4.12 0.17 -17.89
CA SER A 109 3.07 0.56 -16.95
C SER A 109 3.16 2.02 -16.50
N THR A 110 4.23 2.71 -16.88
CA THR A 110 4.40 4.15 -16.71
C THR A 110 3.83 4.85 -17.95
N GLU A 111 2.50 4.82 -18.13
CA GLU A 111 1.89 5.60 -19.20
C GLU A 111 1.79 7.07 -18.77
N LEU A 112 2.35 7.98 -19.57
CA LEU A 112 2.15 9.42 -19.47
C LEU A 112 0.70 9.81 -19.86
N GLN A 113 -0.32 9.17 -19.29
CA GLN A 113 -1.71 9.57 -19.43
C GLN A 113 -2.09 10.57 -18.34
N GLY A 114 -1.41 11.72 -18.38
CA GLY A 114 -1.76 12.88 -17.59
C GLY A 114 -1.22 14.11 -18.30
N THR A 115 -2.09 14.90 -18.93
CA THR A 115 -1.71 16.25 -19.37
C THR A 115 -1.18 17.00 -18.14
N ALA A 116 -0.02 17.66 -18.28
CA ALA A 116 0.66 18.42 -17.24
C ALA A 116 -0.13 19.69 -16.82
N GLY A 117 -1.37 19.53 -16.34
CA GLY A 117 -2.18 20.64 -15.84
C GLY A 117 -1.69 21.14 -14.49
N ARG A 118 -1.13 20.25 -13.64
CA ARG A 118 -0.71 20.61 -12.28
C ARG A 118 0.56 21.47 -12.22
N ALA A 119 1.44 21.37 -13.21
CA ALA A 119 2.64 22.20 -13.28
C ALA A 119 2.33 23.69 -13.57
N ASN A 120 1.24 23.97 -14.29
CA ASN A 120 0.81 25.36 -14.54
C ASN A 120 0.11 26.01 -13.34
N ASP A 121 -0.61 25.24 -12.52
CA ASP A 121 -1.33 25.77 -11.35
C ASP A 121 -0.36 26.22 -10.23
N VAL A 122 0.81 25.59 -10.08
CA VAL A 122 1.80 25.98 -9.07
C VAL A 122 2.56 27.26 -9.42
N LEU A 123 2.71 27.58 -10.70
CA LEU A 123 3.35 28.83 -11.15
C LEU A 123 2.42 30.05 -11.06
N GLY A 124 1.09 29.84 -11.10
CA GLY A 124 0.11 30.91 -10.94
C GLY A 124 -0.13 31.38 -9.49
N ILE A 125 0.37 30.64 -8.49
CA ILE A 125 0.26 31.00 -7.07
C ILE A 125 1.31 32.04 -6.65
N PHE A 126 2.38 32.21 -7.43
CA PHE A 126 3.47 33.15 -7.15
C PHE A 126 3.48 34.41 -8.05
N SER A 127 2.41 34.67 -8.81
CA SER A 127 2.21 35.88 -9.62
C SER A 127 1.20 36.84 -9.04
#